data_AF-A0A2H5ZEW0-F1
#
_entry.id   AF-A0A2H5ZEW0-F1
#
_cell.length_a   1.000
_cell.length_b   1.000
_cell.length_c   1.000
_cell.angle_alpha   90.00
_cell.angle_beta   90.00
_cell.angle_gamma   90.00
#
_symmetry.space_group_name_H-M   'P 1'
#
loop_
_entity.id
_entity.type
_entity.pdbx_description
1 polymer ?
#
loop_
_entity_poly.entity_id
_entity_poly.type
_entity_poly.pdbx_seq_one_letter_code
_entity_poly.pdbx_strand_id
1 'polypeptide(L)'
;MPLFGPPGERIAYFVFRGAAEGPPIVLLHGFTASSASFADNIEGLRQYFEVTTVELLGHGDSDAPDHPAAYRPERALERLLGLFDELGYRQALLCGHSLGGALALLFALEHPERTAGVIVINSNSAAGDAVWREEARANLEALAERVRREGTAFLKSTRLYPAHSRRLPERAKQLLTEDFDRLTPQGIAHTAAELVANVNAVERLRELQVPVLVVIGDRDTEFVENAPKLLKALPPGLARAVTLEGAGHAANLESPERFERAVVEFAREIGYLPQGGRGGERVNTVLTVLGGLLVAGGLALVGASFLTGNGDSSPPASRSGTETPAPTHQVAGERTPGPASPTATATSTPTPRPAGAAATATAATSPTARPPTRVPATATPTPVPPTPTPTPTSTPTATPTPADPQARISGPASAEVGEQVTLVNASTGLDGTAFLQAQWSASGGQFLDAGESSATIVFDAPGCYRVHIVLYFADRDPLFASHAIAVGGAACD
;
A
#
# COMPACT_ATOMS: atom_id res chain seq x y z
N MET A 1 -1.09 3.75 11.25
CA MET A 1 -2.05 3.47 10.16
C MET A 1 -3.03 2.38 10.62
N PRO A 2 -4.23 2.23 10.01
CA PRO A 2 -5.05 1.03 10.22
C PRO A 2 -4.32 -0.23 9.76
N LEU A 3 -4.66 -1.37 10.37
CA LEU A 3 -3.96 -2.65 10.22
C LEU A 3 -4.94 -3.74 9.77
N PHE A 4 -4.57 -4.49 8.73
CA PHE A 4 -5.35 -5.61 8.21
C PHE A 4 -4.60 -6.94 8.40
N GLY A 5 -5.32 -8.00 8.82
CA GLY A 5 -4.80 -9.36 9.00
C GLY A 5 -4.81 -9.85 10.46
N PRO A 6 -4.34 -11.09 10.71
CA PRO A 6 -4.25 -11.66 12.06
C PRO A 6 -3.08 -11.04 12.85
N PRO A 7 -3.21 -10.81 14.18
CA PRO A 7 -2.13 -10.22 14.98
C PRO A 7 -0.80 -10.96 14.88
N GLY A 8 0.28 -10.23 14.61
CA GLY A 8 1.61 -10.77 14.33
C GLY A 8 1.92 -10.87 12.82
N GLU A 9 0.92 -10.82 11.95
CA GLU A 9 1.09 -10.80 10.49
C GLU A 9 0.27 -9.70 9.80
N ARG A 10 -0.07 -8.61 10.50
CA ARG A 10 -0.85 -7.50 9.94
C ARG A 10 -0.01 -6.62 9.02
N ILE A 11 -0.60 -6.23 7.89
CA ILE A 11 -0.11 -5.16 7.02
C ILE A 11 -0.79 -3.84 7.38
N ALA A 12 -0.02 -2.75 7.39
CA ALA A 12 -0.56 -1.41 7.50
C ALA A 12 -1.02 -0.89 6.14
N TYR A 13 -2.10 -0.10 6.13
CA TYR A 13 -2.61 0.52 4.90
C TYR A 13 -3.22 1.90 5.20
N PHE A 14 -3.50 2.71 4.18
CA PHE A 14 -4.31 3.92 4.34
C PHE A 14 -5.11 4.22 3.09
N VAL A 15 -6.41 4.53 3.24
CA VAL A 15 -7.31 4.86 2.13
C VAL A 15 -7.55 6.36 2.09
N PHE A 16 -6.95 7.02 1.11
CA PHE A 16 -7.22 8.41 0.75
C PHE A 16 -8.38 8.42 -0.25
N ARG A 17 -9.60 8.66 0.24
CA ARG A 17 -10.77 8.80 -0.63
C ARG A 17 -10.64 10.07 -1.47
N GLY A 18 -11.02 9.94 -2.74
CA GLY A 18 -10.78 10.93 -3.79
C GLY A 18 -12.06 11.59 -4.29
N ALA A 19 -12.14 11.82 -5.59
CA ALA A 19 -13.42 12.05 -6.27
C ALA A 19 -14.41 10.91 -5.92
N ALA A 20 -15.67 11.25 -5.62
CA ALA A 20 -16.62 10.36 -4.93
C ALA A 20 -17.01 9.05 -5.66
N GLU A 21 -16.60 8.87 -6.92
CA GLU A 21 -16.79 7.65 -7.72
C GLU A 21 -15.48 7.14 -8.35
N GLY A 22 -14.33 7.61 -7.87
CA GLY A 22 -13.00 7.24 -8.38
C GLY A 22 -12.68 5.76 -8.12
N PRO A 23 -12.32 4.96 -9.14
CA PRO A 23 -12.01 3.54 -8.95
C PRO A 23 -10.66 3.37 -8.21
N PRO A 24 -10.44 2.23 -7.52
CA PRO A 24 -9.30 2.11 -6.61
C PRO A 24 -7.95 1.94 -7.32
N ILE A 25 -6.94 2.65 -6.81
CA ILE A 25 -5.52 2.40 -7.11
C ILE A 25 -4.80 2.00 -5.83
N VAL A 26 -3.99 0.94 -5.88
CA VAL A 26 -3.27 0.42 -4.71
C VAL A 26 -1.77 0.55 -4.92
N LEU A 27 -1.09 1.22 -3.99
CA LEU A 27 0.30 1.66 -4.06
C LEU A 27 1.20 0.80 -3.16
N LEU A 28 2.17 0.10 -3.77
CA LEU A 28 3.09 -0.85 -3.11
C LEU A 28 4.53 -0.33 -3.15
N HIS A 29 5.18 -0.22 -1.99
CA HIS A 29 6.50 0.44 -1.87
C HIS A 29 7.72 -0.46 -2.18
N GLY A 30 8.89 0.16 -2.27
CA GLY A 30 10.18 -0.51 -2.44
C GLY A 30 10.71 -1.17 -1.17
N PHE A 31 11.74 -2.02 -1.29
CA PHE A 31 12.44 -2.60 -0.14
C PHE A 31 13.08 -1.50 0.72
N THR A 32 13.04 -1.64 2.05
CA THR A 32 13.48 -0.63 3.05
C THR A 32 12.73 0.72 2.99
N ALA A 33 11.61 0.80 2.29
CA ALA A 33 10.75 1.99 2.23
C ALA A 33 9.40 1.76 2.94
N SER A 34 8.44 2.66 2.73
CA SER A 34 7.14 2.69 3.40
C SER A 34 6.06 3.31 2.49
N SER A 35 4.85 3.55 3.00
CA SER A 35 3.82 4.33 2.30
C SER A 35 4.29 5.73 1.89
N ALA A 36 5.28 6.31 2.59
CA ALA A 36 5.91 7.58 2.24
C ALA A 36 6.61 7.56 0.86
N SER A 37 6.87 6.38 0.26
CA SER A 37 7.29 6.24 -1.13
C SER A 37 6.35 6.91 -2.14
N PHE A 38 5.12 7.24 -1.76
CA PHE A 38 4.12 7.88 -2.63
C PHE A 38 3.55 9.17 -2.03
N ALA A 39 4.13 9.72 -0.95
CA ALA A 39 3.56 10.83 -0.18
C ALA A 39 3.17 12.04 -1.06
N ASP A 40 4.06 12.43 -1.98
CA ASP A 40 3.85 13.58 -2.85
C ASP A 40 2.90 13.29 -4.03
N ASN A 41 2.54 12.02 -4.27
CA ASN A 41 1.62 11.61 -5.36
C ASN A 41 0.17 11.46 -4.91
N ILE A 42 -0.10 11.35 -3.60
CA ILE A 42 -1.45 11.10 -3.07
C ILE A 42 -2.44 12.16 -3.55
N GLU A 43 -2.07 13.44 -3.53
CA GLU A 43 -2.96 14.55 -3.89
C GLU A 43 -3.30 14.56 -5.39
N GLY A 44 -2.31 14.33 -6.26
CA GLY A 44 -2.53 14.26 -7.71
C GLY A 44 -3.34 13.04 -8.13
N LEU A 45 -3.13 11.88 -7.49
CA LEU A 45 -3.86 10.65 -7.79
C LEU A 45 -5.29 10.65 -7.24
N ARG A 46 -5.55 11.18 -6.04
CA ARG A 46 -6.91 11.18 -5.45
C ARG A 46 -7.92 12.10 -6.17
N GLN A 47 -7.46 12.94 -7.09
CA GLN A 47 -8.34 13.66 -8.02
C GLN A 47 -9.07 12.71 -9.01
N TYR A 48 -8.59 11.47 -9.17
CA TYR A 48 -9.11 10.52 -10.16
C TYR A 48 -9.43 9.12 -9.59
N PHE A 49 -8.75 8.71 -8.52
CA PHE A 49 -8.86 7.38 -7.93
C PHE A 49 -9.22 7.45 -6.44
N GLU A 50 -9.71 6.33 -5.89
CA GLU A 50 -9.55 6.07 -4.46
C GLU A 50 -8.14 5.49 -4.24
N VAL A 51 -7.28 6.19 -3.48
CA VAL A 51 -5.87 5.83 -3.36
C VAL A 51 -5.63 5.06 -2.08
N THR A 52 -5.27 3.79 -2.18
CA THR A 52 -4.83 2.97 -1.04
C THR A 52 -3.32 2.82 -1.04
N THR A 53 -2.62 3.30 -0.02
CA THR A 53 -1.23 2.86 0.25
C THR A 53 -1.25 1.57 1.06
N VAL A 54 -0.29 0.67 0.79
CA VAL A 54 -0.07 -0.54 1.58
C VAL A 54 1.39 -0.63 1.97
N GLU A 55 1.63 -0.98 3.23
CA GLU A 55 2.95 -1.29 3.75
C GLU A 55 3.14 -2.79 3.87
N LEU A 56 4.30 -3.26 3.44
CA LEU A 56 4.65 -4.66 3.43
C LEU A 56 5.11 -5.10 4.82
N LEU A 57 4.95 -6.39 5.11
CA LEU A 57 5.36 -6.98 6.39
C LEU A 57 6.83 -6.61 6.72
N GLY A 58 7.09 -6.23 7.97
CA GLY A 58 8.41 -5.73 8.40
C GLY A 58 8.76 -4.28 8.02
N HIS A 59 7.82 -3.50 7.47
CA HIS A 59 8.03 -2.09 7.07
C HIS A 59 6.95 -1.15 7.63
N GLY A 60 7.35 0.10 7.91
CA GLY A 60 6.47 1.17 8.36
C GLY A 60 5.75 0.85 9.68
N ASP A 61 4.42 0.87 9.65
CA ASP A 61 3.53 0.54 10.77
C ASP A 61 3.10 -0.95 10.80
N SER A 62 3.57 -1.77 9.86
CA SER A 62 3.17 -3.19 9.74
C SER A 62 3.82 -4.09 10.80
N ASP A 63 3.20 -5.24 11.09
CA ASP A 63 3.82 -6.24 11.96
C ASP A 63 5.14 -6.77 11.35
N ALA A 64 6.08 -7.15 12.21
CA ALA A 64 7.41 -7.64 11.84
C ALA A 64 7.74 -8.97 12.56
N PRO A 65 7.05 -10.08 12.25
CA PRO A 65 7.24 -11.36 12.93
C PRO A 65 8.62 -11.98 12.66
N ASP A 66 9.10 -12.82 13.59
CA ASP A 66 10.32 -13.63 13.45
C ASP A 66 10.11 -14.91 12.59
N HIS A 67 8.95 -15.05 11.94
CA HIS A 67 8.58 -16.24 11.15
C HIS A 67 8.90 -16.04 9.65
N PRO A 68 9.92 -16.70 9.07
CA PRO A 68 10.37 -16.41 7.71
C PRO A 68 9.27 -16.61 6.66
N ALA A 69 8.51 -17.70 6.78
CA ALA A 69 7.51 -18.07 5.79
C ALA A 69 6.31 -17.09 5.74
N ALA A 70 6.15 -16.19 6.71
CA ALA A 70 5.15 -15.12 6.67
C ALA A 70 5.45 -14.07 5.58
N TYR A 71 6.72 -13.90 5.20
CA TYR A 71 7.17 -12.89 4.23
C TYR A 71 7.20 -13.41 2.79
N ARG A 72 6.89 -14.69 2.54
CA ARG A 72 6.96 -15.28 1.19
C ARG A 72 5.96 -14.63 0.23
N PRO A 73 6.22 -14.65 -1.10
CA PRO A 73 5.38 -13.97 -2.07
C PRO A 73 3.91 -14.39 -1.96
N GLU A 74 3.62 -15.68 -1.81
CA GLU A 74 2.26 -16.19 -1.73
C GLU A 74 1.50 -15.62 -0.52
N ARG A 75 2.18 -15.47 0.63
CA ARG A 75 1.59 -14.82 1.83
C ARG A 75 1.44 -13.31 1.68
N ALA A 76 2.28 -12.65 0.88
CA ALA A 76 2.08 -11.25 0.53
C ALA A 76 0.86 -11.08 -0.40
N LEU A 77 0.66 -11.98 -1.38
CA LEU A 77 -0.53 -12.01 -2.23
C LEU A 77 -1.81 -12.27 -1.43
N GLU A 78 -1.83 -13.29 -0.55
CA GLU A 78 -2.98 -13.62 0.29
C GLU A 78 -3.45 -12.42 1.14
N ARG A 79 -2.51 -11.66 1.74
CA ARG A 79 -2.87 -10.46 2.52
C ARG A 79 -3.38 -9.32 1.64
N LEU A 80 -2.80 -9.13 0.45
CA LEU A 80 -3.27 -8.11 -0.49
C LEU A 80 -4.66 -8.46 -1.05
N LEU A 81 -4.93 -9.73 -1.32
CA LEU A 81 -6.24 -10.23 -1.76
C LEU A 81 -7.28 -10.08 -0.64
N GLY A 82 -6.93 -10.45 0.59
CA GLY A 82 -7.79 -10.25 1.75
C GLY A 82 -8.10 -8.77 2.00
N LEU A 83 -7.13 -7.87 1.80
CA LEU A 83 -7.34 -6.42 1.90
C LEU A 83 -8.26 -5.90 0.78
N PHE A 84 -8.19 -6.47 -0.43
CA PHE A 84 -9.16 -6.16 -1.49
C PHE A 84 -10.57 -6.62 -1.12
N ASP A 85 -10.73 -7.75 -0.44
CA ASP A 85 -12.03 -8.25 0.01
C ASP A 85 -12.60 -7.38 1.15
N GLU A 86 -11.77 -6.99 2.14
CA GLU A 86 -12.11 -6.05 3.23
C GLU A 86 -12.56 -4.69 2.70
N LEU A 87 -11.85 -4.14 1.70
CA LEU A 87 -12.17 -2.85 1.07
C LEU A 87 -13.26 -2.94 -0.01
N GLY A 88 -13.79 -4.13 -0.31
CA GLY A 88 -14.79 -4.35 -1.36
C GLY A 88 -14.28 -4.16 -2.80
N TYR A 89 -12.96 -4.13 -3.00
CA TYR A 89 -12.30 -3.90 -4.28
C TYR A 89 -12.44 -5.13 -5.19
N ARG A 90 -13.49 -5.12 -6.02
CA ARG A 90 -13.68 -6.14 -7.08
C ARG A 90 -12.47 -6.20 -8.01
N GLN A 91 -12.00 -5.03 -8.46
CA GLN A 91 -10.76 -4.86 -9.22
C GLN A 91 -10.07 -3.56 -8.80
N ALA A 92 -8.74 -3.53 -8.79
CA ALA A 92 -7.95 -2.31 -8.62
C ALA A 92 -6.86 -2.17 -9.69
N LEU A 93 -6.42 -0.92 -9.91
CA LEU A 93 -5.18 -0.62 -10.61
C LEU A 93 -4.01 -0.78 -9.62
N LEU A 94 -3.05 -1.65 -9.90
CA LEU A 94 -1.88 -1.84 -9.05
C LEU A 94 -0.75 -0.91 -9.49
N CYS A 95 -0.11 -0.23 -8.55
CA CYS A 95 1.09 0.55 -8.80
C CYS A 95 2.18 0.18 -7.80
N GLY A 96 3.35 -0.21 -8.29
CA GLY A 96 4.43 -0.74 -7.46
C GLY A 96 5.78 -0.13 -7.78
N HIS A 97 6.47 0.34 -6.74
CA HIS A 97 7.86 0.79 -6.81
C HIS A 97 8.82 -0.34 -6.46
N SER A 98 9.82 -0.58 -7.32
CA SER A 98 10.91 -1.53 -7.06
C SER A 98 10.40 -2.92 -6.64
N LEU A 99 10.54 -3.31 -5.38
CA LEU A 99 9.94 -4.50 -4.78
C LEU A 99 8.43 -4.62 -5.06
N GLY A 100 7.66 -3.59 -4.73
CA GLY A 100 6.22 -3.54 -4.97
C GLY A 100 5.84 -3.69 -6.45
N GLY A 101 6.72 -3.28 -7.37
CA GLY A 101 6.52 -3.44 -8.82
C GLY A 101 6.56 -4.90 -9.27
N ALA A 102 7.44 -5.71 -8.67
CA ALA A 102 7.47 -7.16 -8.91
C ALA A 102 6.27 -7.85 -8.25
N LEU A 103 5.92 -7.45 -7.02
CA LEU A 103 4.76 -8.00 -6.30
C LEU A 103 3.44 -7.70 -7.02
N ALA A 104 3.29 -6.52 -7.62
CA ALA A 104 2.13 -6.14 -8.42
C ALA A 104 1.98 -6.99 -9.70
N LEU A 105 3.09 -7.28 -10.40
CA LEU A 105 3.08 -8.19 -11.57
C LEU A 105 2.75 -9.63 -11.17
N LEU A 106 3.26 -10.09 -10.02
CA LEU A 106 2.94 -11.43 -9.50
C LEU A 106 1.47 -11.54 -9.08
N PHE A 107 0.91 -10.52 -8.42
CA PHE A 107 -0.53 -10.48 -8.11
C PHE A 107 -1.38 -10.49 -9.40
N ALA A 108 -0.94 -9.79 -10.44
CA ALA A 108 -1.62 -9.79 -11.74
C ALA A 108 -1.53 -11.12 -12.51
N LEU A 109 -0.56 -11.99 -12.18
CA LEU A 109 -0.46 -13.36 -12.70
C LEU A 109 -1.42 -14.32 -11.97
N GLU A 110 -1.50 -14.23 -10.64
CA GLU A 110 -2.34 -15.13 -9.82
C GLU A 110 -3.81 -14.69 -9.73
N HIS A 111 -4.07 -13.38 -9.81
CA HIS A 111 -5.39 -12.75 -9.66
C HIS A 111 -5.68 -11.74 -10.80
N PRO A 112 -5.62 -12.15 -12.08
CA PRO A 112 -5.92 -11.27 -13.22
C PRO A 112 -7.36 -10.73 -13.16
N GLU A 113 -8.31 -11.50 -12.62
CA GLU A 113 -9.71 -11.07 -12.45
C GLU A 113 -9.89 -10.00 -11.38
N ARG A 114 -8.91 -9.81 -10.47
CA ARG A 114 -8.87 -8.74 -9.45
C ARG A 114 -8.03 -7.54 -9.89
N THR A 115 -7.40 -7.60 -11.06
CA THR A 115 -6.43 -6.59 -11.51
C THR A 115 -6.93 -5.87 -12.76
N ALA A 116 -7.06 -4.53 -12.70
CA ALA A 116 -7.42 -3.72 -13.87
C ALA A 116 -6.22 -3.42 -14.78
N GLY A 117 -5.02 -3.37 -14.20
CA GLY A 117 -3.74 -3.12 -14.86
C GLY A 117 -2.62 -2.98 -13.82
N VAL A 118 -1.38 -2.92 -14.29
CA VAL A 118 -0.19 -2.78 -13.43
C VAL A 118 0.67 -1.59 -13.88
N ILE A 119 1.19 -0.83 -12.92
CA ILE A 119 2.20 0.21 -13.12
C ILE A 119 3.45 -0.20 -12.35
N VAL A 120 4.58 -0.31 -13.05
CA VAL A 120 5.87 -0.76 -12.51
C VAL A 120 6.86 0.40 -12.57
N ILE A 121 7.29 0.90 -11.41
CA ILE A 121 8.30 1.96 -11.31
C ILE A 121 9.64 1.33 -10.94
N ASN A 122 10.64 1.42 -11.81
CA ASN A 122 12.04 1.07 -11.54
C ASN A 122 12.26 -0.26 -10.79
N SER A 123 11.90 -1.39 -11.40
CA SER A 123 11.89 -2.71 -10.75
C SER A 123 12.83 -3.73 -11.41
N ASN A 124 14.07 -3.82 -10.91
CA ASN A 124 14.98 -4.91 -11.29
C ASN A 124 14.50 -6.28 -10.79
N SER A 125 13.80 -6.32 -9.65
CA SER A 125 13.11 -7.52 -9.14
C SER A 125 11.97 -8.02 -10.04
N ALA A 126 11.48 -7.22 -10.99
CA ALA A 126 10.58 -7.66 -12.06
C ALA A 126 11.32 -8.03 -13.36
N ALA A 127 12.46 -7.41 -13.62
CA ALA A 127 13.13 -7.41 -14.92
C ALA A 127 14.29 -8.40 -15.07
N GLY A 128 14.88 -8.84 -13.95
CA GLY A 128 16.07 -9.69 -13.97
C GLY A 128 15.81 -11.11 -14.47
N ASP A 129 16.60 -11.53 -15.45
CA ASP A 129 16.67 -12.90 -15.97
C ASP A 129 17.25 -13.90 -14.95
N ALA A 130 17.15 -15.21 -15.22
CA ALA A 130 17.52 -16.26 -14.27
C ALA A 130 18.94 -16.13 -13.67
N VAL A 131 19.92 -15.64 -14.43
CA VAL A 131 21.28 -15.40 -13.91
C VAL A 131 21.27 -14.23 -12.92
N TRP A 132 20.64 -13.12 -13.28
CA TRP A 132 20.41 -12.01 -12.35
C TRP A 132 19.63 -12.46 -11.10
N ARG A 133 18.64 -13.35 -11.23
CA ARG A 133 17.86 -13.86 -10.09
C ARG A 133 18.72 -14.67 -9.12
N GLU A 134 19.62 -15.52 -9.62
CA GLU A 134 20.55 -16.29 -8.77
C GLU A 134 21.57 -15.38 -8.07
N GLU A 135 22.17 -14.42 -8.80
CA GLU A 135 23.09 -13.44 -8.21
C GLU A 135 22.38 -12.53 -7.19
N ALA A 136 21.19 -12.03 -7.50
CA ALA A 136 20.39 -11.20 -6.60
C ALA A 136 20.00 -11.97 -5.33
N ARG A 137 19.52 -13.22 -5.45
CA ARG A 137 19.21 -14.07 -4.29
C ARG A 137 20.43 -14.28 -3.40
N ALA A 138 21.59 -14.62 -3.97
CA ALA A 138 22.82 -14.79 -3.19
C ALA A 138 23.24 -13.51 -2.45
N ASN A 139 23.12 -12.34 -3.10
CA ASN A 139 23.37 -11.04 -2.48
C ASN A 139 22.34 -10.69 -1.38
N LEU A 140 21.07 -11.06 -1.56
CA LEU A 140 19.98 -10.82 -0.59
C LEU A 140 20.07 -11.76 0.62
N GLU A 141 20.48 -13.01 0.43
CA GLU A 141 20.76 -13.96 1.51
C GLU A 141 21.98 -13.50 2.33
N ALA A 142 23.04 -13.03 1.67
CA ALA A 142 24.20 -12.44 2.34
C ALA A 142 23.85 -11.12 3.08
N LEU A 143 22.97 -10.29 2.51
CA LEU A 143 22.45 -9.08 3.17
C LEU A 143 21.63 -9.45 4.40
N ALA A 144 20.69 -10.39 4.27
CA ALA A 144 19.85 -10.87 5.36
C ALA A 144 20.69 -11.41 6.52
N GLU A 145 21.69 -12.24 6.23
CA GLU A 145 22.59 -12.78 7.24
C GLU A 145 23.47 -11.70 7.90
N ARG A 146 23.88 -10.68 7.14
CA ARG A 146 24.54 -9.50 7.72
C ARG A 146 23.60 -8.73 8.65
N VAL A 147 22.34 -8.50 8.27
CA VAL A 147 21.35 -7.81 9.10
C VAL A 147 21.03 -8.58 10.38
N ARG A 148 20.91 -9.91 10.34
CA ARG A 148 20.75 -10.75 11.55
C ARG A 148 21.92 -10.61 12.53
N ARG A 149 23.15 -10.52 12.02
CA ARG A 149 24.38 -10.49 12.84
C ARG A 149 24.73 -9.08 13.35
N GLU A 150 24.51 -8.04 12.54
CA GLU A 150 25.01 -6.68 12.78
C GLU A 150 23.89 -5.64 12.98
N GLY A 151 22.62 -6.06 12.89
CA GLY A 151 21.45 -5.19 12.91
C GLY A 151 21.29 -4.34 11.64
N THR A 152 20.33 -3.42 11.64
CA THR A 152 20.06 -2.50 10.52
C THR A 152 21.01 -1.29 10.48
N ALA A 153 21.82 -1.06 11.51
CA ALA A 153 22.63 0.15 11.65
C ALA A 153 23.62 0.40 10.49
N PHE A 154 24.22 -0.66 9.91
CA PHE A 154 25.13 -0.49 8.77
C PHE A 154 24.41 -0.05 7.49
N LEU A 155 23.10 -0.29 7.36
CA LEU A 155 22.32 0.14 6.19
C LEU A 155 22.30 1.66 6.07
N LYS A 156 22.45 2.39 7.20
CA LYS A 156 22.56 3.86 7.24
C LYS A 156 23.84 4.41 6.60
N SER A 157 24.82 3.57 6.25
CA SER A 157 26.00 3.95 5.45
C SER A 157 25.93 3.53 3.98
N THR A 158 24.72 3.29 3.44
CA THR A 158 24.51 2.74 2.09
C THR A 158 23.55 3.59 1.25
N ARG A 159 23.46 3.31 -0.06
CA ARG A 159 22.48 3.95 -0.96
C ARG A 159 21.01 3.69 -0.63
N LEU A 160 20.71 2.76 0.30
CA LEU A 160 19.35 2.49 0.76
C LEU A 160 18.83 3.57 1.72
N TYR A 161 19.70 4.25 2.46
CA TYR A 161 19.28 5.18 3.51
C TYR A 161 18.81 6.53 2.93
N PRO A 162 17.51 6.91 3.07
CA PRO A 162 16.93 8.04 2.34
C PRO A 162 17.58 9.39 2.64
N ALA A 163 18.14 9.57 3.84
CA ALA A 163 18.86 10.78 4.25
C ALA A 163 20.04 11.15 3.33
N HIS A 164 20.67 10.18 2.67
CA HIS A 164 21.75 10.41 1.70
C HIS A 164 21.26 10.90 0.33
N SER A 165 19.96 10.83 0.06
CA SER A 165 19.41 11.30 -1.21
C SER A 165 19.57 12.81 -1.37
N ARG A 166 19.91 13.20 -2.61
CA ARG A 166 20.02 14.60 -3.07
C ARG A 166 18.95 14.95 -4.11
N ARG A 167 17.96 14.07 -4.33
CA ARG A 167 16.90 14.23 -5.33
C ARG A 167 15.48 14.01 -4.81
N LEU A 168 15.32 13.27 -3.70
CA LEU A 168 14.03 13.18 -3.02
C LEU A 168 13.60 14.58 -2.53
N PRO A 169 12.32 14.97 -2.69
CA PRO A 169 11.75 16.12 -2.00
C PRO A 169 11.94 16.01 -0.49
N GLU A 170 12.20 17.13 0.18
CA GLU A 170 12.68 17.13 1.57
C GLU A 170 11.67 16.50 2.55
N ARG A 171 10.35 16.69 2.33
CA ARG A 171 9.29 16.05 3.12
C ARG A 171 9.28 14.53 2.95
N ALA A 172 9.23 14.02 1.70
CA ALA A 172 9.26 12.59 1.45
C ALA A 172 10.57 11.95 1.94
N LYS A 173 11.69 12.66 1.81
CA LYS A 173 13.00 12.28 2.35
C LYS A 173 12.99 12.13 3.88
N GLN A 174 12.39 13.08 4.61
CA GLN A 174 12.27 13.03 6.07
C GLN A 174 11.42 11.84 6.51
N LEU A 175 10.20 11.72 5.98
CA LEU A 175 9.29 10.60 6.29
C LEU A 175 9.93 9.23 6.00
N LEU A 176 10.51 9.05 4.80
CA LEU A 176 11.22 7.81 4.45
C LEU A 176 12.42 7.54 5.37
N THR A 177 13.10 8.58 5.88
CA THR A 177 14.21 8.41 6.84
C THR A 177 13.68 7.97 8.22
N GLU A 178 12.58 8.56 8.70
CA GLU A 178 11.93 8.20 9.97
C GLU A 178 11.36 6.78 9.93
N ASP A 179 10.81 6.35 8.79
CA ASP A 179 10.33 4.98 8.59
C ASP A 179 11.49 3.98 8.47
N PHE A 180 12.56 4.34 7.75
CA PHE A 180 13.79 3.53 7.67
C PHE A 180 14.42 3.32 9.06
N ASP A 181 14.35 4.33 9.92
CA ASP A 181 14.89 4.28 11.28
C ASP A 181 14.09 3.39 12.25
N ARG A 182 12.84 3.01 11.90
CA ARG A 182 12.04 2.02 12.64
C ARG A 182 12.26 0.57 12.19
N LEU A 183 13.01 0.33 11.10
CA LEU A 183 13.17 -1.00 10.50
C LEU A 183 13.86 -2.00 11.44
N THR A 184 13.20 -3.14 11.69
CA THR A 184 13.74 -4.22 12.54
C THR A 184 14.72 -5.11 11.76
N PRO A 185 15.73 -5.69 12.43
CA PRO A 185 16.65 -6.63 11.79
C PRO A 185 15.94 -7.85 11.19
N GLN A 186 14.98 -8.43 11.90
CA GLN A 186 14.25 -9.60 11.42
C GLN A 186 13.33 -9.27 10.24
N GLY A 187 12.57 -8.16 10.31
CA GLY A 187 11.70 -7.72 9.22
C GLY A 187 12.46 -7.51 7.90
N ILE A 188 13.62 -6.86 7.96
CA ILE A 188 14.48 -6.64 6.78
C ILE A 188 15.20 -7.91 6.33
N ALA A 189 15.69 -8.74 7.25
CA ALA A 189 16.34 -10.00 6.89
C ALA A 189 15.38 -11.02 6.25
N HIS A 190 14.14 -11.11 6.74
CA HIS A 190 13.13 -11.98 6.14
C HIS A 190 12.58 -11.39 4.84
N THR A 191 12.35 -10.07 4.75
CA THR A 191 11.94 -9.47 3.47
C THR A 191 13.00 -9.68 2.38
N ALA A 192 14.28 -9.50 2.69
CA ALA A 192 15.35 -9.74 1.72
C ALA A 192 15.40 -11.21 1.24
N ALA A 193 15.45 -12.17 2.17
CA ALA A 193 15.66 -13.58 1.85
C ALA A 193 14.40 -14.34 1.39
N GLU A 194 13.21 -13.99 1.89
CA GLU A 194 11.97 -14.72 1.61
C GLU A 194 11.08 -13.98 0.59
N LEU A 195 11.06 -12.64 0.54
CA LEU A 195 10.25 -11.88 -0.43
C LEU A 195 11.06 -11.43 -1.66
N VAL A 196 12.03 -10.53 -1.50
CA VAL A 196 12.75 -9.87 -2.62
C VAL A 196 13.45 -10.91 -3.51
N ALA A 197 14.01 -11.95 -2.91
CA ALA A 197 14.68 -13.05 -3.61
C ALA A 197 13.73 -13.93 -4.46
N ASN A 198 12.44 -14.00 -4.12
CA ASN A 198 11.51 -15.01 -4.67
C ASN A 198 10.30 -14.41 -5.42
N VAL A 199 10.06 -13.09 -5.31
CA VAL A 199 8.93 -12.40 -5.95
C VAL A 199 9.06 -12.26 -7.48
N ASN A 200 10.26 -12.48 -8.04
CA ASN A 200 10.49 -12.34 -9.47
C ASN A 200 9.87 -13.53 -10.26
N ALA A 201 8.95 -13.21 -11.18
CA ALA A 201 8.26 -14.16 -12.05
C ALA A 201 8.53 -13.91 -13.56
N VAL A 202 9.74 -13.45 -13.94
CA VAL A 202 10.09 -13.03 -15.31
C VAL A 202 9.76 -14.08 -16.38
N GLU A 203 9.93 -15.37 -16.07
CA GLU A 203 9.64 -16.48 -16.98
C GLU A 203 8.14 -16.61 -17.30
N ARG A 204 7.27 -16.17 -16.39
CA ARG A 204 5.80 -16.24 -16.49
C ARG A 204 5.14 -14.96 -17.00
N LEU A 205 5.86 -13.85 -17.14
CA LEU A 205 5.27 -12.56 -17.56
C LEU A 205 4.55 -12.59 -18.93
N ARG A 206 4.77 -13.62 -19.76
CA ARG A 206 4.01 -13.90 -20.98
C ARG A 206 2.55 -14.34 -20.73
N GLU A 207 2.23 -14.82 -19.53
CA GLU A 207 0.90 -15.29 -19.11
C GLU A 207 -0.03 -14.14 -18.68
N LEU A 208 0.50 -12.92 -18.51
CA LEU A 208 -0.27 -11.77 -18.07
C LEU A 208 -1.43 -11.44 -19.04
N GLN A 209 -2.60 -11.20 -18.47
CA GLN A 209 -3.83 -10.89 -19.21
C GLN A 209 -4.24 -9.41 -19.10
N VAL A 210 -3.51 -8.62 -18.30
CA VAL A 210 -3.82 -7.23 -17.98
C VAL A 210 -2.79 -6.27 -18.59
N PRO A 211 -3.15 -5.00 -18.89
CA PRO A 211 -2.20 -4.00 -19.36
C PRO A 211 -1.13 -3.65 -18.33
N VAL A 212 0.06 -3.24 -18.81
CA VAL A 212 1.21 -2.85 -17.97
C VAL A 212 1.85 -1.54 -18.45
N LEU A 213 2.01 -0.57 -17.55
CA LEU A 213 2.84 0.61 -17.72
C LEU A 213 4.19 0.42 -17.02
N VAL A 214 5.29 0.52 -17.76
CA VAL A 214 6.66 0.55 -17.19
C VAL A 214 7.13 2.00 -17.09
N VAL A 215 7.31 2.50 -15.87
CA VAL A 215 7.85 3.84 -15.58
C VAL A 215 9.36 3.72 -15.34
N ILE A 216 10.15 4.42 -16.16
CA ILE A 216 11.61 4.39 -16.17
C ILE A 216 12.14 5.77 -15.74
N GLY A 217 12.94 5.83 -14.68
CA GLY A 217 13.75 7.03 -14.39
C GLY A 217 15.06 6.99 -15.20
N ASP A 218 15.35 8.03 -16.01
CA ASP A 218 16.56 8.01 -16.88
C ASP A 218 17.90 8.03 -16.12
N ARG A 219 17.87 8.32 -14.80
CA ARG A 219 19.03 8.28 -13.89
C ARG A 219 19.07 7.06 -12.99
N ASP A 220 18.14 6.11 -13.15
CA ASP A 220 18.29 4.75 -12.63
C ASP A 220 18.99 3.90 -13.70
N THR A 221 20.31 4.02 -13.78
CA THR A 221 21.11 3.29 -14.79
C THR A 221 20.95 1.77 -14.68
N GLU A 222 20.74 1.27 -13.46
CA GLU A 222 20.56 -0.16 -13.18
C GLU A 222 19.24 -0.68 -13.77
N PHE A 223 18.16 0.09 -13.68
CA PHE A 223 16.88 -0.26 -14.32
C PHE A 223 16.82 0.10 -15.80
N VAL A 224 17.47 1.18 -16.27
CA VAL A 224 17.50 1.55 -17.69
C VAL A 224 18.08 0.42 -18.57
N GLU A 225 19.09 -0.31 -18.09
CA GLU A 225 19.64 -1.48 -18.78
C GLU A 225 18.70 -2.70 -18.78
N ASN A 226 17.86 -2.85 -17.77
CA ASN A 226 16.97 -4.01 -17.60
C ASN A 226 15.53 -3.78 -18.08
N ALA A 227 15.06 -2.54 -18.20
CA ALA A 227 13.72 -2.21 -18.70
C ALA A 227 13.43 -2.79 -20.11
N PRO A 228 14.39 -2.81 -21.07
CA PRO A 228 14.20 -3.53 -22.33
C PRO A 228 14.01 -5.05 -22.17
N LYS A 229 14.58 -5.68 -21.13
CA LYS A 229 14.33 -7.11 -20.81
C LYS A 229 12.90 -7.31 -20.32
N LEU A 230 12.44 -6.47 -19.39
CA LEU A 230 11.08 -6.49 -18.85
C LEU A 230 10.03 -6.30 -19.96
N LEU A 231 10.18 -5.25 -20.78
CA LEU A 231 9.30 -4.98 -21.92
C LEU A 231 9.32 -6.13 -22.95
N LYS A 232 10.45 -6.80 -23.13
CA LYS A 232 10.57 -7.98 -23.99
C LYS A 232 9.88 -9.22 -23.38
N ALA A 233 9.80 -9.35 -22.07
CA ALA A 233 9.17 -10.47 -21.36
C ALA A 233 7.63 -10.35 -21.30
N LEU A 234 7.11 -9.14 -21.11
CA LEU A 234 5.68 -8.82 -21.05
C LEU A 234 4.93 -9.14 -22.37
N PRO A 235 3.58 -9.28 -22.37
CA PRO A 235 2.83 -9.66 -23.56
C PRO A 235 2.80 -8.54 -24.62
N PRO A 236 3.01 -8.83 -25.92
CA PRO A 236 2.96 -7.82 -26.97
C PRO A 236 1.60 -7.11 -27.04
N GLY A 237 1.60 -5.78 -27.03
CA GLY A 237 0.38 -4.97 -27.08
C GLY A 237 -0.33 -4.77 -25.73
N LEU A 238 0.07 -5.45 -24.65
CA LEU A 238 -0.38 -5.14 -23.29
C LEU A 238 0.59 -4.23 -22.54
N ALA A 239 1.87 -4.19 -22.92
CA ALA A 239 2.88 -3.38 -22.25
C ALA A 239 3.27 -2.12 -23.04
N ARG A 240 3.40 -0.98 -22.34
CA ARG A 240 4.13 0.20 -22.83
C ARG A 240 5.06 0.78 -21.76
N ALA A 241 5.99 1.63 -22.19
CA ALA A 241 6.90 2.35 -21.30
C ALA A 241 6.66 3.86 -21.32
N VAL A 242 7.10 4.54 -20.26
CA VAL A 242 7.28 5.99 -20.21
C VAL A 242 8.60 6.30 -19.48
N THR A 243 9.39 7.22 -20.01
CA THR A 243 10.64 7.67 -19.38
C THR A 243 10.43 9.02 -18.73
N LEU A 244 10.83 9.15 -17.46
CA LEU A 244 10.80 10.40 -16.70
C LEU A 244 12.22 11.00 -16.71
N GLU A 245 12.42 11.99 -17.59
CA GLU A 245 13.72 12.64 -17.82
C GLU A 245 14.26 13.31 -16.55
N GLY A 246 15.51 13.02 -16.19
CA GLY A 246 16.19 13.52 -14.98
C GLY A 246 15.91 12.73 -13.70
N ALA A 247 14.92 11.84 -13.68
CA ALA A 247 14.50 11.11 -12.49
C ALA A 247 15.34 9.84 -12.23
N GLY A 248 15.68 9.57 -10.97
CA GLY A 248 16.39 8.39 -10.49
C GLY A 248 15.47 7.23 -10.08
N HIS A 249 15.91 6.46 -9.08
CA HIS A 249 15.22 5.25 -8.63
C HIS A 249 13.82 5.54 -8.07
N ALA A 250 13.61 6.68 -7.40
CA ALA A 250 12.31 7.07 -6.84
C ALA A 250 11.55 7.96 -7.84
N ALA A 251 11.40 7.53 -9.09
CA ALA A 251 11.01 8.40 -10.20
C ALA A 251 9.64 9.10 -10.04
N ASN A 252 8.75 8.52 -9.23
CA ASN A 252 7.46 9.11 -8.87
C ASN A 252 7.57 10.27 -7.85
N LEU A 253 8.57 10.26 -6.97
CA LEU A 253 8.88 11.38 -6.05
C LEU A 253 9.84 12.40 -6.68
N GLU A 254 10.72 11.94 -7.58
CA GLU A 254 11.65 12.79 -8.33
C GLU A 254 10.99 13.50 -9.54
N SER A 255 9.74 13.16 -9.88
CA SER A 255 8.94 13.77 -10.97
C SER A 255 7.41 13.54 -10.82
N PRO A 256 6.77 13.95 -9.72
CA PRO A 256 5.38 13.63 -9.37
C PRO A 256 4.36 13.96 -10.48
N GLU A 257 4.26 15.22 -10.90
CA GLU A 257 3.31 15.64 -11.94
C GLU A 257 3.46 14.87 -13.27
N ARG A 258 4.66 14.37 -13.59
CA ARG A 258 4.92 13.62 -14.82
C ARG A 258 4.48 12.17 -14.65
N PHE A 259 4.74 11.58 -13.48
CA PHE A 259 4.29 10.26 -13.08
C PHE A 259 2.76 10.18 -13.00
N GLU A 260 2.11 11.06 -12.22
CA GLU A 260 0.64 11.07 -12.05
C GLU A 260 -0.10 11.20 -13.38
N ARG A 261 0.37 12.11 -14.26
CA ARG A 261 -0.15 12.27 -15.62
C ARG A 261 -0.05 10.98 -16.42
N ALA A 262 1.11 10.30 -16.39
CA ALA A 262 1.29 9.03 -17.09
C ALA A 262 0.38 7.91 -16.54
N VAL A 263 0.15 7.88 -15.22
CA VAL A 263 -0.79 6.96 -14.56
C VAL A 263 -2.24 7.23 -14.98
N VAL A 264 -2.67 8.49 -14.99
CA VAL A 264 -4.03 8.90 -15.39
C VAL A 264 -4.26 8.70 -16.90
N GLU A 265 -3.26 8.96 -17.73
CA GLU A 265 -3.31 8.68 -19.18
C GLU A 265 -3.43 7.17 -19.45
N PHE A 266 -2.60 6.35 -18.79
CA PHE A 266 -2.67 4.90 -18.89
C PHE A 266 -4.02 4.34 -18.41
N ALA A 267 -4.53 4.82 -17.27
CA ALA A 267 -5.83 4.38 -16.76
C ALA A 267 -6.99 4.75 -17.70
N ARG A 268 -6.91 5.88 -18.44
CA ARG A 268 -7.89 6.22 -19.49
C ARG A 268 -7.74 5.36 -20.74
N GLU A 269 -6.51 5.14 -21.19
CA GLU A 269 -6.16 4.32 -22.35
C GLU A 269 -6.70 2.89 -22.24
N ILE A 270 -6.62 2.28 -21.05
CA ILE A 270 -7.14 0.93 -20.77
C ILE A 270 -8.65 0.92 -20.42
N GLY A 271 -9.31 2.09 -20.42
CA GLY A 271 -10.74 2.23 -20.11
C GLY A 271 -11.10 2.13 -18.62
N TYR A 272 -10.13 2.14 -17.71
CA TYR A 272 -10.36 2.10 -16.26
C TYR A 272 -10.82 3.45 -15.69
N LEU A 273 -10.33 4.56 -16.26
CA LEU A 273 -10.89 5.89 -16.07
C LEU A 273 -11.71 6.32 -17.30
N PRO A 274 -12.77 7.12 -17.12
CA PRO A 274 -13.51 7.69 -18.24
C PRO A 274 -12.63 8.59 -19.12
N GLN A 275 -12.83 8.50 -20.43
CA GLN A 275 -12.17 9.37 -21.41
C GLN A 275 -12.52 10.84 -21.13
N GLY A 276 -11.49 11.67 -20.96
CA GLY A 276 -11.65 13.05 -20.53
C GLY A 276 -12.38 13.90 -21.58
N GLY A 277 -13.55 14.43 -21.22
CA GLY A 277 -14.39 15.23 -22.12
C GLY A 277 -13.78 16.60 -22.45
N ARG A 278 -12.90 16.67 -23.45
CA ARG A 278 -12.48 17.92 -24.11
C ARG A 278 -12.41 17.74 -25.62
N GLY A 279 -13.06 18.65 -26.35
CA GLY A 279 -12.76 18.87 -27.76
C GLY A 279 -11.49 19.70 -27.92
N GLY A 280 -10.78 19.52 -29.04
CA GLY A 280 -9.71 20.44 -29.45
C GLY A 280 -8.34 20.21 -28.81
N GLU A 281 -7.77 19.00 -28.94
CA GLU A 281 -6.59 18.76 -29.80
C GLU A 281 -6.15 17.29 -29.74
N ARG A 282 -5.70 16.75 -30.88
CA ARG A 282 -4.98 15.46 -30.90
C ARG A 282 -3.50 15.76 -30.69
N VAL A 283 -3.05 15.64 -29.44
CA VAL A 283 -1.62 15.54 -29.14
C VAL A 283 -1.11 14.27 -29.79
N ASN A 284 -0.32 14.41 -30.86
CA ASN A 284 0.37 13.28 -31.48
C ASN A 284 1.53 12.87 -30.57
N THR A 285 1.26 12.00 -29.59
CA THR A 285 2.30 11.33 -28.80
C THR A 285 3.22 10.58 -29.76
N VAL A 286 4.46 11.06 -29.90
CA VAL A 286 5.45 10.42 -30.76
C VAL A 286 5.80 9.06 -30.15
N LEU A 287 5.41 7.99 -30.84
CA LEU A 287 5.68 6.62 -30.42
C LEU A 287 7.17 6.30 -30.64
N THR A 288 8.01 6.64 -29.67
CA THR A 288 9.44 6.32 -29.67
C THR A 288 9.67 4.82 -29.49
N VAL A 289 9.47 4.07 -30.57
CA VAL A 289 9.96 2.69 -30.69
C VAL A 289 11.49 2.76 -30.71
N LEU A 290 12.12 2.36 -29.60
CA LEU A 290 13.58 2.29 -29.51
C LEU A 290 14.12 1.17 -30.41
N GLY A 291 14.41 1.53 -31.66
CA GLY A 291 15.28 0.75 -32.54
C GLY A 291 16.70 0.68 -31.93
N GLY A 292 17.30 -0.50 -31.98
CA GLY A 292 18.62 -0.75 -31.39
C GLY A 292 19.81 -0.27 -32.24
N LEU A 293 21.00 -0.65 -31.79
CA LEU A 293 22.34 -0.10 -32.12
C LEU A 293 22.57 1.28 -31.44
N LEU A 294 23.75 1.60 -30.89
CA LEU A 294 25.03 0.90 -30.95
C LEU A 294 25.92 1.24 -29.73
N VAL A 295 26.36 0.23 -28.96
CA VAL A 295 27.62 0.27 -28.19
C VAL A 295 28.26 -1.12 -28.30
N ALA A 296 29.56 -1.17 -28.59
CA ALA A 296 30.35 -2.39 -28.61
C ALA A 296 31.63 -2.20 -27.78
N GLY A 297 32.02 -3.25 -27.03
CA GLY A 297 33.23 -3.27 -26.20
C GLY A 297 32.98 -2.88 -24.74
N GLY A 298 32.99 -3.88 -23.85
CA GLY A 298 32.75 -3.68 -22.41
C GLY A 298 32.40 -4.97 -21.66
N LEU A 299 33.22 -6.02 -21.78
CA LEU A 299 33.03 -7.23 -20.98
C LEU A 299 33.71 -7.08 -19.61
N ALA A 300 33.08 -7.67 -18.58
CA ALA A 300 33.57 -7.82 -17.20
C ALA A 300 33.68 -6.54 -16.33
N LEU A 301 32.64 -6.31 -15.52
CA LEU A 301 32.78 -6.12 -14.06
C LEU A 301 31.41 -6.26 -13.36
N VAL A 302 31.17 -7.44 -12.77
CA VAL A 302 30.04 -7.67 -11.85
C VAL A 302 30.59 -7.65 -10.42
N GLY A 303 30.00 -6.85 -9.54
CA GLY A 303 30.48 -6.69 -8.17
C GLY A 303 29.58 -5.80 -7.30
N ALA A 304 29.12 -6.36 -6.19
CA ALA A 304 28.15 -5.79 -5.24
C ALA A 304 28.31 -4.27 -4.95
N SER A 305 27.26 -3.49 -5.23
CA SER A 305 27.16 -2.05 -4.90
C SER A 305 25.96 -1.74 -3.99
N PHE A 306 25.96 -2.39 -2.82
CA PHE A 306 25.19 -1.96 -1.65
C PHE A 306 26.08 -1.54 -0.46
N LEU A 307 27.41 -1.74 -0.51
CA LEU A 307 28.28 -1.75 0.68
C LEU A 307 29.67 -1.09 0.51
N THR A 308 29.78 0.00 -0.27
CA THR A 308 31.00 0.84 -0.32
C THR A 308 30.65 2.32 -0.42
N GLY A 309 31.57 3.18 0.05
CA GLY A 309 31.47 4.64 -0.03
C GLY A 309 32.83 5.33 0.09
N ASN A 310 32.86 6.61 -0.31
CA ASN A 310 34.01 7.55 -0.38
C ASN A 310 35.10 7.26 -1.43
N GLY A 311 35.58 8.33 -2.07
CA GLY A 311 36.77 8.36 -2.93
C GLY A 311 36.65 9.29 -4.15
N ASP A 312 37.24 10.48 -4.11
CA ASP A 312 37.29 11.41 -5.24
C ASP A 312 38.22 10.94 -6.37
N SER A 313 37.88 11.22 -7.63
CA SER A 313 38.84 11.65 -8.67
C SER A 313 38.15 12.18 -9.93
N SER A 314 38.67 13.27 -10.49
CA SER A 314 38.17 13.91 -11.73
C SER A 314 38.74 13.26 -13.00
N PRO A 315 38.03 13.30 -14.15
CA PRO A 315 38.38 12.54 -15.36
C PRO A 315 39.27 13.30 -16.37
N PRO A 316 39.99 12.59 -17.25
CA PRO A 316 40.68 13.17 -18.41
C PRO A 316 39.92 13.00 -19.75
N ALA A 317 39.86 14.11 -20.48
CA ALA A 317 39.54 14.36 -21.89
C ALA A 317 39.18 13.21 -22.89
N SER A 318 38.13 13.52 -23.67
CA SER A 318 37.69 12.93 -24.94
C SER A 318 38.76 12.70 -26.03
N ARG A 319 38.49 11.76 -26.96
CA ARG A 319 38.82 11.93 -28.40
C ARG A 319 37.67 11.48 -29.31
N SER A 320 37.61 12.10 -30.48
CA SER A 320 36.54 11.94 -31.49
C SER A 320 36.90 10.92 -32.58
N GLY A 321 35.86 10.28 -33.13
CA GLY A 321 35.94 9.47 -34.36
C GLY A 321 34.58 9.51 -35.07
N THR A 322 34.58 9.92 -36.33
CA THR A 322 33.36 10.09 -37.15
C THR A 322 33.35 9.11 -38.31
N GLU A 323 32.24 8.40 -38.54
CA GLU A 323 31.95 7.79 -39.84
C GLU A 323 30.44 7.63 -40.07
N THR A 324 30.03 7.57 -41.35
CA THR A 324 28.65 7.79 -41.81
C THR A 324 28.13 6.57 -42.59
N PRO A 325 26.86 6.14 -42.45
CA PRO A 325 26.43 4.78 -42.82
C PRO A 325 25.79 4.64 -44.22
N ALA A 326 25.72 3.40 -44.71
CA ALA A 326 24.88 2.94 -45.82
C ALA A 326 24.74 1.39 -45.80
N PRO A 327 23.73 0.80 -46.48
CA PRO A 327 22.34 1.21 -46.60
C PRO A 327 21.34 0.09 -46.18
N THR A 328 20.04 0.39 -46.17
CA THR A 328 18.96 -0.55 -45.79
C THR A 328 18.50 -1.45 -46.94
N HIS A 329 17.98 -2.64 -46.58
CA HIS A 329 17.06 -3.41 -47.44
C HIS A 329 15.80 -3.80 -46.64
N GLN A 330 14.62 -3.53 -47.22
CA GLN A 330 13.33 -4.05 -46.76
C GLN A 330 12.90 -5.23 -47.62
N VAL A 331 12.16 -6.18 -47.04
CA VAL A 331 11.28 -7.11 -47.76
C VAL A 331 9.97 -7.20 -46.97
N ALA A 332 8.84 -7.18 -47.67
CA ALA A 332 7.49 -7.24 -47.08
C ALA A 332 6.88 -8.64 -47.22
N GLY A 333 5.83 -8.92 -46.44
CA GLY A 333 5.02 -10.14 -46.54
C GLY A 333 3.58 -9.87 -46.09
N GLU A 334 2.61 -10.22 -46.94
CA GLU A 334 1.18 -9.92 -46.74
C GLU A 334 0.40 -11.09 -46.12
N ARG A 335 -0.86 -10.84 -45.74
CA ARG A 335 -1.79 -11.84 -45.15
C ARG A 335 -2.72 -12.44 -46.20
N THR A 336 -3.19 -13.67 -45.96
CA THR A 336 -4.46 -14.20 -46.52
C THR A 336 -5.14 -15.16 -45.50
N PRO A 337 -6.46 -15.45 -45.57
CA PRO A 337 -7.25 -15.84 -44.40
C PRO A 337 -8.04 -17.17 -44.47
N GLY A 338 -8.57 -17.61 -43.31
CA GLY A 338 -9.66 -18.59 -43.17
C GLY A 338 -9.24 -20.07 -43.05
N PRO A 339 -10.17 -21.02 -42.74
CA PRO A 339 -11.63 -20.89 -42.74
C PRO A 339 -12.29 -21.07 -41.34
N ALA A 340 -13.57 -21.46 -41.29
CA ALA A 340 -14.49 -21.28 -40.14
C ALA A 340 -14.93 -22.57 -39.40
N SER A 341 -15.67 -22.39 -38.30
CA SER A 341 -16.23 -23.40 -37.39
C SER A 341 -17.43 -24.19 -37.95
N PRO A 342 -17.79 -25.33 -37.31
CA PRO A 342 -19.16 -25.86 -37.28
C PRO A 342 -19.82 -25.80 -35.89
N THR A 343 -21.15 -25.90 -35.84
CA THR A 343 -22.00 -25.75 -34.64
C THR A 343 -22.90 -26.97 -34.43
N ALA A 344 -23.05 -27.47 -33.19
CA ALA A 344 -24.18 -28.30 -32.70
C ALA A 344 -23.95 -28.73 -31.23
N THR A 345 -24.90 -29.16 -30.39
CA THR A 345 -26.35 -28.85 -30.17
C THR A 345 -26.69 -29.38 -28.76
N ALA A 346 -27.69 -28.83 -28.06
CA ALA A 346 -28.01 -29.18 -26.67
C ALA A 346 -28.83 -30.49 -26.48
N THR A 347 -28.71 -31.08 -25.28
CA THR A 347 -29.71 -32.02 -24.70
C THR A 347 -29.75 -31.86 -23.16
N SER A 348 -30.77 -32.43 -22.50
CA SER A 348 -31.26 -31.99 -21.18
C SER A 348 -30.97 -32.90 -19.97
N THR A 349 -31.18 -32.32 -18.78
CA THR A 349 -31.30 -32.90 -17.42
C THR A 349 -32.28 -34.09 -17.32
N PRO A 350 -32.20 -34.96 -16.28
CA PRO A 350 -32.86 -34.63 -15.00
C PRO A 350 -32.18 -35.11 -13.69
N THR A 351 -32.64 -34.53 -12.57
CA THR A 351 -32.29 -34.83 -11.17
C THR A 351 -33.10 -36.00 -10.58
N PRO A 352 -32.60 -36.70 -9.53
CA PRO A 352 -33.45 -37.48 -8.62
C PRO A 352 -33.36 -37.11 -7.12
N ARG A 353 -34.51 -37.18 -6.44
CA ARG A 353 -34.79 -37.20 -4.98
C ARG A 353 -36.25 -37.76 -4.84
N PRO A 354 -36.79 -38.18 -3.67
CA PRO A 354 -36.24 -38.23 -2.31
C PRO A 354 -36.57 -39.57 -1.57
N ALA A 355 -36.87 -39.50 -0.25
CA ALA A 355 -37.28 -40.56 0.71
C ALA A 355 -36.14 -41.41 1.34
N GLY A 356 -36.26 -41.92 2.58
CA GLY A 356 -37.40 -41.89 3.52
C GLY A 356 -36.99 -42.03 5.00
N ALA A 357 -37.97 -42.03 5.93
CA ALA A 357 -37.77 -41.81 7.38
C ALA A 357 -37.85 -43.06 8.28
N ALA A 358 -37.21 -43.00 9.47
CA ALA A 358 -37.58 -43.67 10.74
C ALA A 358 -36.56 -43.32 11.88
N ALA A 359 -36.77 -43.65 13.17
CA ALA A 359 -37.75 -43.13 14.15
C ALA A 359 -37.74 -43.98 15.46
N THR A 360 -37.35 -43.43 16.62
CA THR A 360 -37.66 -43.87 18.03
C THR A 360 -36.87 -42.97 19.03
N ALA A 361 -37.49 -42.28 20.02
CA ALA A 361 -37.78 -42.70 21.42
C ALA A 361 -36.53 -42.75 22.35
N THR A 362 -36.54 -42.37 23.65
CA THR A 362 -37.64 -42.31 24.67
C THR A 362 -37.37 -41.28 25.81
N ALA A 363 -38.33 -41.14 26.74
CA ALA A 363 -38.49 -40.31 27.97
C ALA A 363 -37.27 -40.12 28.95
N ALA A 364 -37.29 -39.33 30.05
CA ALA A 364 -38.43 -38.91 30.90
C ALA A 364 -38.27 -37.62 31.78
N THR A 365 -39.44 -37.16 32.23
CA THR A 365 -39.87 -36.14 33.24
C THR A 365 -39.24 -36.25 34.66
N SER A 366 -38.78 -35.16 35.34
CA SER A 366 -39.51 -34.19 36.24
C SER A 366 -39.53 -34.58 37.76
N PRO A 367 -39.97 -33.75 38.76
CA PRO A 367 -40.16 -32.27 38.90
C PRO A 367 -39.73 -31.60 40.27
N THR A 368 -39.79 -30.25 40.33
CA THR A 368 -40.19 -29.32 41.45
C THR A 368 -39.63 -29.34 42.90
N ALA A 369 -39.32 -28.13 43.45
CA ALA A 369 -39.88 -27.60 44.72
C ALA A 369 -39.66 -26.07 44.98
N ARG A 370 -40.62 -25.41 45.66
CA ARG A 370 -40.66 -24.02 46.26
C ARG A 370 -41.89 -23.97 47.22
N PRO A 371 -42.26 -22.89 47.97
CA PRO A 371 -41.62 -21.60 48.24
C PRO A 371 -40.95 -21.60 49.64
N PRO A 372 -41.36 -20.93 50.77
CA PRO A 372 -42.41 -19.92 51.08
C PRO A 372 -41.85 -18.47 51.26
N THR A 373 -42.53 -17.62 52.05
CA THR A 373 -42.15 -16.24 52.45
C THR A 373 -42.53 -15.93 53.91
N ARG A 374 -41.95 -14.90 54.56
CA ARG A 374 -42.45 -14.32 55.82
C ARG A 374 -41.95 -12.88 56.11
N VAL A 375 -42.84 -12.06 56.68
CA VAL A 375 -42.76 -10.61 57.05
C VAL A 375 -43.90 -10.37 58.10
N PRO A 376 -43.94 -9.35 59.01
CA PRO A 376 -42.98 -8.31 59.42
C PRO A 376 -42.65 -8.30 60.95
N ALA A 377 -41.83 -7.32 61.40
CA ALA A 377 -41.82 -6.74 62.76
C ALA A 377 -41.30 -5.28 62.71
N THR A 378 -41.53 -4.45 63.75
CA THR A 378 -41.46 -2.96 63.64
C THR A 378 -40.52 -2.22 64.61
N ALA A 379 -39.70 -1.33 64.03
CA ALA A 379 -39.32 0.04 64.44
C ALA A 379 -38.74 0.39 65.84
N THR A 380 -37.54 0.97 65.85
CA THR A 380 -37.18 2.26 66.52
C THR A 380 -35.87 2.83 65.88
N PRO A 381 -35.51 4.14 66.01
CA PRO A 381 -34.66 4.81 65.00
C PRO A 381 -33.27 5.36 65.44
N THR A 382 -32.38 5.53 64.44
CA THR A 382 -31.15 6.40 64.42
C THR A 382 -29.99 6.02 65.38
N PRO A 383 -28.70 6.37 65.09
CA PRO A 383 -28.18 7.61 64.47
C PRO A 383 -27.59 7.49 63.05
N VAL A 384 -27.27 8.65 62.47
CA VAL A 384 -26.70 8.82 61.11
C VAL A 384 -25.16 8.88 61.17
N PRO A 385 -24.41 8.06 60.42
CA PRO A 385 -22.99 8.26 60.18
C PRO A 385 -22.76 9.36 59.11
N PRO A 386 -21.63 10.10 59.16
CA PRO A 386 -21.40 11.23 58.25
C PRO A 386 -21.24 10.80 56.79
N THR A 387 -21.76 11.63 55.88
CA THR A 387 -21.54 11.50 54.44
C THR A 387 -20.04 11.51 54.13
N PRO A 388 -19.48 10.53 53.40
CA PRO A 388 -18.09 10.61 52.96
C PRO A 388 -17.94 11.74 51.94
N THR A 389 -17.09 12.72 52.25
CA THR A 389 -16.64 13.72 51.27
C THR A 389 -16.03 12.99 50.08
N PRO A 390 -16.43 13.26 48.83
CA PRO A 390 -15.76 12.66 47.68
C PRO A 390 -14.31 13.13 47.65
N THR A 391 -13.37 12.17 47.70
CA THR A 391 -11.97 12.40 47.36
C THR A 391 -11.92 13.09 45.99
N PRO A 392 -11.08 14.12 45.77
CA PRO A 392 -10.94 14.71 44.45
C PRO A 392 -10.34 13.68 43.50
N THR A 393 -11.19 13.04 42.69
CA THR A 393 -10.76 12.24 41.55
C THR A 393 -9.92 13.13 40.66
N SER A 394 -8.66 12.75 40.43
CA SER A 394 -7.78 13.44 39.50
C SER A 394 -8.33 13.24 38.09
N THR A 395 -9.07 14.22 37.57
CA THR A 395 -9.44 14.26 36.16
C THR A 395 -8.16 14.12 35.33
N PRO A 396 -8.05 13.15 34.42
CA PRO A 396 -6.89 13.04 33.53
C PRO A 396 -6.93 14.23 32.56
N THR A 397 -6.18 15.28 32.88
CA THR A 397 -6.03 16.45 32.03
C THR A 397 -5.37 16.02 30.72
N ALA A 398 -6.09 16.16 29.61
CA ALA A 398 -5.55 15.84 28.29
C ALA A 398 -4.28 16.65 28.00
N THR A 399 -3.24 15.99 27.48
CA THR A 399 -2.03 16.65 27.01
C THR A 399 -2.38 17.55 25.82
N PRO A 400 -2.20 18.88 25.89
CA PRO A 400 -2.52 19.74 24.77
C PRO A 400 -1.48 19.56 23.65
N THR A 401 -1.91 18.93 22.55
CA THR A 401 -1.27 19.04 21.23
C THR A 401 -1.20 20.54 20.84
N PRO A 402 -0.21 21.00 20.04
CA PRO A 402 0.02 22.43 19.83
C PRO A 402 -1.23 23.23 19.45
N ALA A 403 -1.43 24.34 20.14
CA ALA A 403 -2.59 25.21 19.96
C ALA A 403 -2.46 26.04 18.69
N ASP A 404 -2.87 25.46 17.56
CA ASP A 404 -3.02 26.18 16.30
C ASP A 404 -4.17 27.23 16.40
N PRO A 405 -4.02 28.44 15.82
CA PRO A 405 -5.04 29.47 15.86
C PRO A 405 -6.29 29.17 15.00
N GLN A 406 -6.19 28.28 14.00
CA GLN A 406 -7.28 27.93 13.10
C GLN A 406 -8.01 26.63 13.50
N ALA A 407 -7.35 25.72 14.23
CA ALA A 407 -7.96 24.45 14.63
C ALA A 407 -7.46 23.91 15.99
N ARG A 408 -8.35 23.27 16.74
CA ARG A 408 -8.00 22.48 17.94
C ARG A 408 -8.63 21.09 17.85
N ILE A 409 -7.80 20.07 17.98
CA ILE A 409 -8.25 18.68 18.10
C ILE A 409 -8.33 18.36 19.60
N SER A 410 -9.50 17.87 20.05
CA SER A 410 -9.75 17.57 21.46
C SER A 410 -11.05 16.77 21.62
N GLY A 411 -10.98 15.60 22.26
CA GLY A 411 -12.15 14.80 22.64
C GLY A 411 -12.14 14.40 24.12
N PRO A 412 -13.23 13.77 24.61
CA PRO A 412 -13.26 13.20 25.96
C PRO A 412 -12.42 11.92 26.04
N ALA A 413 -11.89 11.63 27.23
CA ALA A 413 -11.12 10.41 27.50
C ALA A 413 -12.00 9.16 27.73
N SER A 414 -13.32 9.32 27.82
CA SER A 414 -14.27 8.25 28.12
C SER A 414 -15.66 8.54 27.54
N ALA A 415 -16.44 7.50 27.25
CA ALA A 415 -17.82 7.58 26.77
C ALA A 415 -18.64 6.33 27.13
N GLU A 416 -19.96 6.42 27.04
CA GLU A 416 -20.86 5.26 27.15
C GLU A 416 -21.12 4.58 25.80
N VAL A 417 -21.54 3.32 25.85
CA VAL A 417 -21.92 2.56 24.63
C VAL A 417 -23.18 3.19 24.02
N GLY A 418 -23.10 3.52 22.73
CA GLY A 418 -24.16 4.24 22.01
C GLY A 418 -24.18 5.76 22.23
N GLU A 419 -23.22 6.33 22.98
CA GLU A 419 -23.07 7.78 23.11
C GLU A 419 -22.53 8.41 21.81
N GLN A 420 -23.03 9.60 21.45
CA GLN A 420 -22.46 10.42 20.37
C GLN A 420 -21.32 11.28 20.90
N VAL A 421 -20.11 10.98 20.45
CA VAL A 421 -18.87 11.58 20.94
C VAL A 421 -18.24 12.45 19.86
N THR A 422 -18.14 13.75 20.11
CA THR A 422 -17.49 14.71 19.20
C THR A 422 -16.03 14.94 19.59
N LEU A 423 -15.10 14.84 18.64
CA LEU A 423 -13.63 14.85 18.88
C LEU A 423 -12.86 16.04 18.29
N VAL A 424 -13.54 16.89 17.53
CA VAL A 424 -12.99 18.15 17.01
C VAL A 424 -14.05 19.22 17.16
N ASN A 425 -13.65 20.36 17.68
CA ASN A 425 -14.45 21.58 17.69
C ASN A 425 -13.57 22.72 17.16
N ALA A 426 -13.60 22.89 15.83
CA ALA A 426 -12.95 24.00 15.18
C ALA A 426 -13.73 25.30 15.50
N SER A 427 -13.28 26.03 16.54
CA SER A 427 -13.97 27.24 17.04
C SER A 427 -14.05 28.37 16.01
N THR A 428 -13.16 28.33 15.02
CA THR A 428 -13.34 28.90 13.68
C THR A 428 -13.58 27.74 12.74
N GLY A 429 -14.66 27.77 11.94
CA GLY A 429 -14.88 26.74 10.93
C GLY A 429 -13.73 26.66 9.94
N LEU A 430 -13.52 25.50 9.31
CA LEU A 430 -12.51 25.38 8.27
C LEU A 430 -12.94 26.26 7.08
N ASP A 431 -12.07 27.15 6.59
CA ASP A 431 -12.39 28.18 5.58
C ASP A 431 -12.60 27.62 4.15
N GLY A 432 -13.12 26.40 4.02
CA GLY A 432 -13.22 25.63 2.76
C GLY A 432 -11.88 25.12 2.22
N THR A 433 -10.76 25.50 2.84
CA THR A 433 -9.39 25.13 2.45
C THR A 433 -8.85 23.89 3.19
N ALA A 434 -9.64 23.32 4.10
CA ALA A 434 -9.25 22.20 4.94
C ALA A 434 -10.41 21.22 5.16
N PHE A 435 -10.09 19.94 5.33
CA PHE A 435 -11.07 18.88 5.60
C PHE A 435 -10.56 17.95 6.72
N LEU A 436 -11.50 17.32 7.40
CA LEU A 436 -11.27 16.54 8.61
C LEU A 436 -11.49 15.05 8.33
N GLN A 437 -10.49 14.21 8.61
CA GLN A 437 -10.65 12.76 8.59
C GLN A 437 -10.44 12.21 10.01
N ALA A 438 -11.44 11.48 10.53
CA ALA A 438 -11.33 10.73 11.78
C ALA A 438 -11.41 9.23 11.49
N GLN A 439 -10.55 8.46 12.14
CA GLN A 439 -10.48 6.99 12.04
C GLN A 439 -10.26 6.41 13.44
N TRP A 440 -11.02 5.40 13.84
CA TRP A 440 -10.82 4.74 15.14
C TRP A 440 -10.60 3.25 15.01
N SER A 441 -9.68 2.74 15.83
CA SER A 441 -9.48 1.30 15.98
C SER A 441 -10.21 0.79 17.23
N ALA A 442 -11.20 -0.06 16.97
CA ALA A 442 -11.46 -1.27 17.73
C ALA A 442 -11.52 -2.44 16.70
N SER A 443 -11.85 -3.65 17.15
CA SER A 443 -11.85 -4.88 16.33
C SER A 443 -13.00 -4.92 15.30
N GLY A 444 -12.86 -4.14 14.23
CA GLY A 444 -13.88 -3.90 13.20
C GLY A 444 -14.10 -2.40 12.99
N GLY A 445 -13.05 -1.68 12.59
CA GLY A 445 -13.03 -0.22 12.54
C GLY A 445 -14.04 0.35 11.54
N GLN A 446 -15.06 1.04 12.04
CA GLN A 446 -15.94 1.86 11.21
C GLN A 446 -15.25 3.18 10.82
N PHE A 447 -15.65 3.72 9.68
CA PHE A 447 -15.25 5.03 9.21
C PHE A 447 -16.47 5.96 9.27
N LEU A 448 -16.31 7.16 9.82
CA LEU A 448 -17.24 8.26 9.60
C LEU A 448 -16.47 9.40 8.97
N ASP A 449 -16.90 9.78 7.76
CA ASP A 449 -16.49 11.04 7.17
C ASP A 449 -17.05 12.18 8.04
N ALA A 450 -16.19 13.15 8.31
CA ALA A 450 -16.39 14.15 9.35
C ALA A 450 -16.44 15.53 8.69
N GLY A 451 -17.66 16.00 8.44
CA GLY A 451 -17.91 17.28 7.76
C GLY A 451 -17.16 18.46 8.39
N GLU A 452 -17.00 19.51 7.59
CA GLU A 452 -16.09 20.69 7.60
C GLU A 452 -15.76 21.43 8.94
N SER A 453 -16.12 20.91 10.11
CA SER A 453 -15.80 21.46 11.43
C SER A 453 -15.71 20.44 12.58
N SER A 454 -16.26 19.22 12.45
CA SER A 454 -16.31 18.26 13.57
C SER A 454 -16.50 16.80 13.16
N ALA A 455 -15.82 15.90 13.89
CA ALA A 455 -16.03 14.45 13.81
C ALA A 455 -16.88 13.99 14.99
N THR A 456 -18.03 13.38 14.72
CA THR A 456 -18.89 12.75 15.74
C THR A 456 -18.96 11.25 15.49
N ILE A 457 -18.71 10.46 16.54
CA ILE A 457 -18.58 9.00 16.50
C ILE A 457 -19.62 8.39 17.44
N VAL A 458 -20.14 7.21 17.10
CA VAL A 458 -20.90 6.35 18.01
C VAL A 458 -20.11 5.08 18.23
N PHE A 459 -20.03 4.62 19.48
CA PHE A 459 -19.31 3.40 19.85
C PHE A 459 -20.28 2.28 20.20
N ASP A 460 -20.40 1.27 19.32
CA ASP A 460 -21.38 0.19 19.43
C ASP A 460 -21.04 -0.90 20.47
N ALA A 461 -19.84 -0.85 21.09
CA ALA A 461 -19.38 -1.83 22.07
C ALA A 461 -18.46 -1.21 23.14
N PRO A 462 -18.30 -1.84 24.33
CA PRO A 462 -17.27 -1.46 25.30
C PRO A 462 -15.86 -1.79 24.79
N GLY A 463 -14.87 -0.95 25.12
CA GLY A 463 -13.47 -1.19 24.76
C GLY A 463 -12.59 0.05 24.96
N CYS A 464 -11.27 -0.12 24.81
CA CYS A 464 -10.38 1.02 24.60
C CYS A 464 -10.30 1.30 23.09
N TYR A 465 -10.71 2.49 22.68
CA TYR A 465 -10.70 2.93 21.29
C TYR A 465 -9.54 3.90 21.08
N ARG A 466 -8.66 3.63 20.11
CA ARG A 466 -7.64 4.61 19.69
C ARG A 466 -8.12 5.33 18.44
N VAL A 467 -8.44 6.61 18.60
CA VAL A 467 -8.91 7.49 17.53
C VAL A 467 -7.78 8.34 17.01
N HIS A 468 -7.49 8.16 15.72
CA HIS A 468 -6.56 8.96 14.94
C HIS A 468 -7.35 10.03 14.19
N ILE A 469 -6.88 11.27 14.28
CA ILE A 469 -7.53 12.43 13.68
C ILE A 469 -6.50 13.15 12.83
N VAL A 470 -6.87 13.43 11.58
CA VAL A 470 -6.03 14.18 10.63
C VAL A 470 -6.85 15.34 10.08
N LEU A 471 -6.36 16.56 10.27
CA LEU A 471 -6.84 17.75 9.57
C LEU A 471 -5.91 18.00 8.39
N TYR A 472 -6.43 17.87 7.17
CA TYR A 472 -5.71 18.20 5.95
C TYR A 472 -5.99 19.65 5.56
N PHE A 473 -4.96 20.38 5.15
CA PHE A 473 -5.04 21.77 4.69
C PHE A 473 -4.45 21.89 3.28
N ALA A 474 -4.95 22.81 2.46
CA ALA A 474 -4.51 23.00 1.08
C ALA A 474 -3.14 23.70 0.94
N ASP A 475 -2.67 24.40 1.97
CA ASP A 475 -1.54 25.34 1.93
C ASP A 475 -0.42 25.06 2.96
N ARG A 476 -0.59 24.05 3.81
CA ARG A 476 0.28 23.75 4.96
C ARG A 476 0.18 22.27 5.38
N ASP A 477 1.11 21.83 6.22
CA ASP A 477 1.14 20.42 6.67
C ASP A 477 -0.11 20.01 7.49
N PRO A 478 -0.56 18.75 7.35
CA PRO A 478 -1.70 18.24 8.09
C PRO A 478 -1.41 18.15 9.59
N LEU A 479 -2.42 18.46 10.42
CA LEU A 479 -2.34 18.30 11.88
C LEU A 479 -2.83 16.91 12.26
N PHE A 480 -1.98 16.17 12.98
CA PHE A 480 -2.29 14.84 13.50
C PHE A 480 -2.57 14.89 15.00
N ALA A 481 -3.56 14.12 15.45
CA ALA A 481 -3.74 13.77 16.85
C ALA A 481 -4.08 12.28 17.02
N SER A 482 -3.79 11.76 18.21
CA SER A 482 -4.19 10.43 18.66
C SER A 482 -4.81 10.56 20.04
N HIS A 483 -6.02 10.04 20.23
CA HIS A 483 -6.73 10.04 21.51
C HIS A 483 -7.15 8.61 21.85
N ALA A 484 -6.90 8.20 23.09
CA ALA A 484 -7.43 6.97 23.65
C ALA A 484 -8.76 7.28 24.38
N ILE A 485 -9.80 6.50 24.10
CA ILE A 485 -11.16 6.72 24.62
C ILE A 485 -11.65 5.42 25.25
N ALA A 486 -11.92 5.47 26.56
CA ALA A 486 -12.47 4.38 27.35
C ALA A 486 -14.00 4.31 27.17
N VAL A 487 -14.49 3.32 26.43
CA VAL A 487 -15.93 3.15 26.18
C VAL A 487 -16.53 2.09 27.09
N GLY A 488 -17.68 2.39 27.70
CA GLY A 488 -18.50 1.43 28.46
C GLY A 488 -17.80 0.86 29.70
N GLY A 489 -17.00 1.70 30.38
CA GLY A 489 -16.26 1.31 31.58
C GLY A 489 -14.98 0.50 31.34
N ALA A 490 -14.51 0.39 30.10
CA ALA A 490 -13.19 -0.14 29.80
C ALA A 490 -12.06 0.76 30.36
N ALA A 491 -10.83 0.23 30.44
CA ALA A 491 -9.63 1.01 30.72
C ALA A 491 -8.82 1.21 29.42
N CYS A 492 -8.13 2.35 29.32
CA CYS A 492 -7.12 2.63 28.29
C CYS A 492 -5.76 2.87 28.94
N ASP A 493 -4.70 2.37 28.29
CA ASP A 493 -3.29 2.62 28.60
C ASP A 493 -2.71 3.78 27.77
#